data_AF-A0A7S3H0N1-F1
#
_entry.id   AF-A0A7S3H0N1-F1
#
_cell.length_a   1.000
_cell.length_b   1.000
_cell.length_c   1.000
_cell.angle_alpha   90.00
_cell.angle_beta   90.00
_cell.angle_gamma   90.00
#
_symmetry.space_group_name_H-M   'P 1'
#
loop_
_entity.id
_entity.type
_entity.pdbx_description
1 polymer ?
#
loop_
_entity_poly.entity_id
_entity_poly.type
_entity_poly.pdbx_seq_one_letter_code
_entity_poly.pdbx_strand_id
1 'polypeptide(L)'
;VPFGTRTLTVLATPGHTEGCVSYLLDDLSRVFTGDALLVRGCGRTDFQGGSASKLYHSVHSQLFSLPDSTLVYPAHDYKGYCNSSILEERTLNPRLTKTLPEFVSIMDNLGLPYPAKFDKSVPANLVCGLQD
;
A
#
# COMPACT_ATOMS: atom_id res chain seq x y z
N VAL A 1 9.41 12.65 9.43
CA VAL A 1 10.27 13.26 8.39
C VAL A 1 9.89 14.72 8.24
N PRO A 2 10.66 15.66 8.83
CA PRO A 2 10.38 17.09 8.75
C PRO A 2 10.78 17.68 7.39
N PHE A 3 10.03 18.68 6.92
CA PHE A 3 10.33 19.47 5.73
C PHE A 3 9.65 20.84 5.83
N GLY A 4 10.43 21.92 5.87
CA GLY A 4 9.90 23.26 6.20
C GLY A 4 9.21 23.26 7.57
N THR A 5 7.98 23.77 7.63
CA THR A 5 7.13 23.74 8.85
C THR A 5 6.24 22.50 8.96
N ARG A 6 6.45 21.51 8.08
CA ARG A 6 5.59 20.33 7.95
C ARG A 6 6.34 19.06 8.31
N THR A 7 5.61 18.01 8.67
CA THR A 7 6.17 16.69 8.98
C THR A 7 5.33 15.56 8.37
N LEU A 8 6.01 14.51 7.91
CA LEU A 8 5.41 13.20 7.61
C LEU A 8 5.68 12.23 8.77
N THR A 9 4.62 11.65 9.32
CA THR A 9 4.70 10.49 10.23
C THR A 9 4.85 9.23 9.39
N VAL A 10 5.78 8.36 9.78
CA VAL A 10 6.00 7.07 9.12
C VAL A 10 5.14 6.02 9.82
N LEU A 11 4.27 5.36 9.05
CA LEU A 11 3.45 4.24 9.51
C LEU A 11 4.01 2.96 8.90
N ALA A 12 4.34 1.97 9.72
CA ALA A 12 4.73 0.66 9.20
C ALA A 12 3.51 -0.04 8.59
N THR A 13 3.52 -0.29 7.28
CA THR A 13 2.42 -0.95 6.56
C THR A 13 2.92 -2.12 5.72
N PRO A 14 3.61 -3.11 6.33
CA PRO A 14 4.14 -4.26 5.61
C PRO A 14 3.02 -5.13 5.04
N GLY A 15 3.35 -5.89 3.99
CA GLY A 15 2.44 -6.87 3.42
C GLY A 15 2.59 -7.02 1.92
N HIS A 16 2.69 -5.90 1.18
CA HIS A 16 3.15 -5.97 -0.22
C HIS A 16 4.62 -6.38 -0.28
N THR A 17 5.44 -5.75 0.57
CA THR A 17 6.79 -6.18 0.93
C THR A 17 6.93 -6.09 2.45
N GLU A 18 7.98 -6.69 3.02
CA GLU A 18 8.30 -6.53 4.46
C GLU A 18 8.70 -5.09 4.83
N GLY A 19 9.20 -4.30 3.87
CA GLY A 19 9.70 -2.94 4.08
C GLY A 19 8.70 -1.83 3.79
N CYS A 20 7.45 -2.16 3.45
CA CYS A 20 6.46 -1.14 3.10
C CYS A 20 6.13 -0.23 4.29
N VAL A 21 6.15 1.08 4.02
CA VAL A 21 5.69 2.13 4.94
C VAL A 21 4.71 3.05 4.22
N SER A 22 3.84 3.69 4.98
CA SER A 22 2.99 4.78 4.53
C SER A 22 3.41 6.09 5.20
N TYR A 23 3.27 7.21 4.49
CA TYR A 23 3.63 8.53 5.02
C TYR A 23 2.38 9.36 5.23
N LEU A 24 2.10 9.72 6.48
CA LEU A 24 0.94 10.50 6.89
C LEU A 24 1.36 11.96 7.15
N LEU A 25 0.67 12.90 6.52
CA LEU A 25 0.90 14.32 6.75
C LEU A 25 0.44 14.72 8.17
N ASP A 26 1.20 15.61 8.81
CA ASP A 26 0.98 16.09 10.19
C ASP A 26 -0.44 16.59 10.52
N ASP A 27 -1.17 17.11 9.53
CA ASP A 27 -2.56 17.56 9.66
C ASP A 27 -3.61 16.46 9.39
N LEU A 28 -3.16 15.21 9.21
CA LEU A 28 -3.96 14.03 8.88
C LEU A 28 -4.75 14.14 7.58
N SER A 29 -4.49 15.14 6.73
CA SER A 29 -5.29 15.36 5.52
C SER A 29 -4.95 14.41 4.37
N ARG A 30 -3.74 13.83 4.37
CA ARG A 30 -3.20 13.02 3.27
C ARG A 30 -2.32 11.90 3.80
N VAL A 31 -2.45 10.73 3.18
CA VAL A 31 -1.56 9.59 3.40
C VAL A 31 -1.06 9.06 2.06
N PHE A 32 0.25 8.87 1.95
CA PHE A 32 0.90 8.23 0.82
C PHE A 32 1.11 6.75 1.16
N THR A 33 0.40 5.86 0.48
CA THR A 33 0.20 4.47 0.92
C THR A 33 1.09 3.45 0.25
N GLY A 34 1.97 3.90 -0.65
CA GLY A 34 2.77 2.99 -1.48
C GLY A 34 1.86 2.01 -2.22
N ASP A 35 2.23 0.74 -2.20
CA ASP A 35 1.41 -0.36 -2.73
C ASP A 35 0.64 -1.11 -1.63
N ALA A 36 0.62 -0.61 -0.38
CA ALA A 36 -0.18 -1.23 0.68
C ALA A 36 -1.69 -1.05 0.43
N LEU A 37 -2.09 0.15 -0.01
CA LEU A 37 -3.46 0.48 -0.38
C LEU A 37 -3.45 1.22 -1.72
N LEU A 38 -4.22 0.71 -2.68
CA LEU A 38 -4.43 1.32 -4.00
C LEU A 38 -5.89 1.78 -4.13
N VAL A 39 -6.20 2.65 -5.09
CA VAL A 39 -7.60 3.03 -5.36
C VAL A 39 -8.39 1.79 -5.77
N ARG A 40 -9.38 1.40 -4.94
CA ARG A 40 -10.19 0.18 -5.11
C ARG A 40 -9.35 -1.09 -5.27
N GLY A 41 -8.18 -1.15 -4.63
CA GLY A 41 -7.30 -2.31 -4.68
C GLY A 41 -6.21 -2.30 -3.61
N CYS A 42 -5.24 -3.18 -3.79
CA CYS A 42 -4.01 -3.26 -3.00
C CYS A 42 -2.92 -3.92 -3.86
N GLY A 43 -1.66 -3.74 -3.47
CA GLY A 43 -0.53 -4.44 -4.07
C GLY A 43 -0.63 -5.96 -3.92
N ARG A 44 0.09 -6.68 -4.79
CA ARG A 44 0.26 -8.14 -4.70
C ARG A 44 1.08 -8.53 -3.46
N THR A 45 0.99 -9.78 -3.02
CA THR A 45 1.60 -10.22 -1.74
C THR A 45 2.40 -11.50 -1.85
N ASP A 46 2.75 -11.91 -3.07
CA ASP A 46 3.36 -13.19 -3.43
C ASP A 46 4.87 -13.09 -3.76
N PHE A 47 5.47 -11.90 -3.62
CA PHE A 47 6.89 -11.62 -3.84
C PHE A 47 7.47 -10.75 -2.72
N GLN A 48 8.80 -10.59 -2.67
CA GLN A 48 9.51 -9.64 -1.79
C GLN A 48 9.18 -9.80 -0.28
N GLY A 49 8.94 -11.04 0.15
CA GLY A 49 8.50 -11.35 1.52
C GLY A 49 7.05 -10.94 1.80
N GLY A 50 6.24 -10.70 0.78
CA GLY A 50 4.85 -10.31 0.94
C GLY A 50 4.01 -11.31 1.73
N SER A 51 2.94 -10.80 2.34
CA SER A 51 1.98 -11.59 3.11
C SER A 51 0.61 -10.91 3.08
N ALA A 52 -0.39 -11.60 2.55
CA ALA A 52 -1.78 -11.12 2.52
C ALA A 52 -2.31 -10.86 3.94
N SER A 53 -2.04 -11.76 4.88
CA SER A 53 -2.47 -11.55 6.27
C SER A 53 -1.82 -10.31 6.87
N LYS A 54 -0.50 -10.11 6.72
CA LYS A 54 0.16 -8.88 7.20
C LYS A 54 -0.41 -7.64 6.53
N LEU A 55 -0.61 -7.68 5.21
CA LEU A 55 -1.16 -6.55 4.45
C LEU A 55 -2.53 -6.13 4.99
N TYR A 56 -3.42 -7.10 5.20
CA TYR A 56 -4.75 -6.86 5.75
C TYR A 56 -4.68 -6.16 7.11
N HIS A 57 -3.89 -6.70 8.05
CA HIS A 57 -3.74 -6.10 9.38
C HIS A 57 -3.09 -4.72 9.33
N SER A 58 -2.08 -4.52 8.48
CA SER A 58 -1.44 -3.23 8.26
C SER A 58 -2.44 -2.17 7.81
N VAL A 59 -3.22 -2.46 6.77
CA VAL A 59 -4.23 -1.51 6.26
C VAL A 59 -5.30 -1.23 7.32
N HIS A 60 -5.84 -2.26 7.96
CA HIS A 60 -6.93 -2.09 8.94
C HIS A 60 -6.48 -1.35 10.20
N SER A 61 -5.29 -1.64 10.72
CA SER A 61 -4.80 -1.02 11.97
C SER A 61 -4.17 0.36 11.76
N GLN A 62 -3.52 0.62 10.63
CA GLN A 62 -2.77 1.87 10.39
C GLN A 62 -3.51 2.86 9.50
N LEU A 63 -4.20 2.38 8.46
CA LEU A 63 -4.79 3.25 7.43
C LEU A 63 -6.29 3.46 7.67
N PHE A 64 -7.05 2.40 7.90
CA PHE A 64 -8.51 2.52 8.14
C PHE A 64 -8.88 3.07 9.53
N SER A 65 -7.89 3.23 10.41
CA SER A 65 -7.99 3.96 11.68
C SER A 65 -7.82 5.47 11.54
N LEU A 66 -7.40 5.96 10.37
CA LEU A 66 -7.29 7.39 10.08
C LEU A 66 -8.67 8.03 9.86
N PRO A 67 -8.77 9.38 9.95
CA PRO A 67 -10.00 10.10 9.65
C PRO A 67 -10.53 9.78 8.25
N ASP A 68 -11.84 9.67 8.13
CA ASP A 68 -12.58 9.35 6.89
C ASP A 68 -12.23 10.28 5.72
N SER A 69 -11.98 11.56 6.00
CA SER A 69 -11.61 12.59 5.03
C SER A 69 -10.15 12.54 4.57
N THR A 70 -9.31 11.69 5.18
CA THR A 70 -7.90 11.56 4.80
C THR A 70 -7.80 11.07 3.36
N LEU A 71 -7.16 11.85 2.50
CA LEU A 71 -6.94 11.47 1.10
C LEU A 71 -5.86 10.42 0.98
N VAL A 72 -6.11 9.41 0.17
CA VAL A 72 -5.21 8.29 -0.13
C VAL A 72 -4.50 8.56 -1.45
N TYR A 73 -3.17 8.60 -1.41
CA TYR A 73 -2.29 8.72 -2.57
C TYR A 73 -1.45 7.45 -2.73
N PRO A 74 -1.81 6.54 -3.66
CA PRO A 74 -1.06 5.31 -3.87
C PRO A 74 0.22 5.55 -4.69
N ALA A 75 1.13 4.57 -4.71
CA ALA A 75 2.28 4.58 -5.61
C ALA A 75 1.91 4.27 -7.07
N HIS A 76 0.83 3.51 -7.28
CA HIS A 76 0.37 3.11 -8.61
C HIS A 76 -1.15 3.22 -8.76
N ASP A 77 -1.58 3.45 -9.99
CA ASP A 77 -2.95 3.26 -10.42
C ASP A 77 -2.94 2.74 -11.87
N TYR A 78 -3.89 1.88 -12.21
CA TYR A 78 -3.97 1.22 -13.52
C TYR A 78 -5.29 1.53 -14.25
N LYS A 79 -6.08 2.48 -13.73
CA LYS A 79 -7.44 2.83 -14.21
C LYS A 79 -7.64 4.33 -14.47
N GLY A 80 -6.61 5.15 -14.26
CA GLY A 80 -6.63 6.60 -14.47
C GLY A 80 -7.04 7.42 -13.24
N TYR A 81 -7.10 6.82 -12.04
CA TYR A 81 -7.39 7.55 -10.81
C TYR A 81 -6.12 8.19 -10.23
N CYS A 82 -6.26 9.37 -9.62
CA CYS A 82 -5.14 10.08 -8.98
C CYS A 82 -5.13 9.92 -7.45
N ASN A 83 -6.28 9.75 -6.82
CA ASN A 83 -6.44 9.58 -5.37
C ASN A 83 -7.81 8.95 -5.03
N SER A 84 -8.00 8.67 -3.74
CA SER A 84 -9.24 8.24 -3.10
C SER A 84 -9.29 8.83 -1.68
N SER A 85 -10.18 8.34 -0.82
CA SER A 85 -10.22 8.67 0.60
C SER A 85 -10.27 7.41 1.47
N ILE A 86 -9.92 7.54 2.75
CA ILE A 86 -10.03 6.44 3.72
C ILE A 86 -11.46 5.95 3.83
N LEU A 87 -12.46 6.85 3.84
CA LEU A 87 -13.86 6.45 3.83
C LEU A 87 -14.20 5.59 2.63
N GLU A 88 -13.84 6.03 1.43
CA GLU A 88 -14.15 5.31 0.21
C GLU A 88 -13.45 3.95 0.15
N GLU A 89 -12.17 3.85 0.53
CA GLU A 89 -11.49 2.55 0.51
C GLU A 89 -12.02 1.61 1.60
N ARG A 90 -12.32 2.12 2.80
CA ARG A 90 -12.88 1.31 3.89
C ARG A 90 -14.29 0.80 3.59
N THR A 91 -15.00 1.42 2.65
CA THR A 91 -16.39 1.06 2.29
C THR A 91 -16.52 0.38 0.94
N LEU A 92 -15.67 0.72 -0.04
CA LEU A 92 -15.82 0.34 -1.44
C LEU A 92 -14.64 -0.50 -1.98
N ASN A 93 -13.55 -0.68 -1.24
CA ASN A 93 -12.46 -1.52 -1.72
C ASN A 93 -12.92 -2.98 -1.86
N PRO A 94 -12.87 -3.57 -3.06
CA PRO A 94 -13.48 -4.88 -3.31
C PRO A 94 -12.77 -6.04 -2.60
N ARG A 95 -11.54 -5.83 -2.11
CA ARG A 95 -10.73 -6.83 -1.41
C ARG A 95 -10.67 -6.54 0.09
N LEU A 96 -10.30 -5.32 0.47
CA LEU A 96 -10.00 -4.98 1.86
C LEU A 96 -11.24 -4.79 2.75
N THR A 97 -12.45 -4.77 2.16
CA THR A 97 -13.72 -4.84 2.90
C THR A 97 -14.19 -6.26 3.18
N LYS A 98 -13.51 -7.27 2.63
CA LYS A 98 -13.76 -8.68 2.93
C LYS A 98 -13.23 -9.04 4.31
N THR A 99 -13.69 -10.16 4.85
CA THR A 99 -13.05 -10.72 6.05
C THR A 99 -11.61 -11.14 5.75
N LEU A 100 -10.76 -11.23 6.78
CA LEU A 100 -9.37 -11.66 6.61
C LEU A 100 -9.23 -12.99 5.84
N PRO A 101 -9.98 -14.07 6.15
CA PRO A 101 -9.87 -15.33 5.40
C PRO A 101 -10.25 -15.19 3.92
N GLU A 102 -11.30 -14.42 3.62
CA GLU A 102 -11.71 -14.16 2.24
C GLU A 102 -10.66 -13.33 1.49
N PHE A 103 -10.10 -12.30 2.14
CA PHE A 103 -9.03 -11.50 1.56
C PHE A 103 -7.80 -12.35 1.23
N VAL A 104 -7.33 -13.17 2.16
CA VAL A 104 -6.18 -14.06 1.94
C VAL A 104 -6.47 -15.03 0.78
N SER A 105 -7.64 -15.67 0.80
CA SER A 105 -8.05 -16.56 -0.29
C SER A 105 -8.09 -15.86 -1.65
N ILE A 106 -8.63 -14.64 -1.72
CA ILE A 106 -8.63 -13.86 -2.97
C ILE A 106 -7.21 -13.57 -3.44
N MET A 107 -6.33 -13.11 -2.54
CA MET A 107 -4.96 -12.71 -2.88
C MET A 107 -4.11 -13.89 -3.36
N ASP A 108 -4.26 -15.06 -2.73
CA ASP A 108 -3.54 -16.29 -3.09
C ASP A 108 -3.97 -16.85 -4.46
N ASN A 109 -5.18 -16.50 -4.92
CA ASN A 109 -5.78 -17.02 -6.16
C ASN A 109 -5.83 -16.00 -7.31
N LEU A 110 -5.06 -14.90 -7.25
CA LEU A 110 -5.09 -13.87 -8.31
C LEU A 110 -4.48 -14.34 -9.65
N GLY A 111 -3.59 -15.34 -9.64
CA GLY A 111 -2.99 -15.90 -10.85
C GLY A 111 -2.21 -14.88 -11.70
N LEU A 112 -1.59 -13.88 -11.07
CA LEU A 112 -0.92 -12.80 -11.78
C LEU A 112 0.40 -13.28 -12.42
N PRO A 113 0.77 -12.76 -13.61
CA PRO A 113 2.04 -13.07 -14.23
C PRO A 113 3.22 -12.59 -13.38
N TYR A 114 4.40 -13.16 -13.66
CA TYR A 114 5.66 -12.70 -13.10
C TYR A 114 5.89 -11.20 -13.43
N PRO A 115 6.30 -10.35 -12.47
CA PRO A 115 6.49 -8.93 -12.75
C PRO A 115 7.59 -8.68 -13.80
N ALA A 116 7.26 -8.00 -14.89
CA ALA A 116 8.09 -7.91 -16.09
C ALA A 116 9.52 -7.33 -15.88
N LYS A 117 9.73 -6.53 -14.83
CA LYS A 117 11.02 -5.91 -14.51
C LYS A 117 11.58 -6.36 -13.16
N PHE A 118 11.07 -7.43 -12.57
CA PHE A 118 11.43 -7.85 -11.21
C PHE A 118 12.94 -8.02 -11.04
N ASP A 119 13.56 -8.85 -11.89
CA ASP A 119 14.97 -9.21 -11.80
C ASP A 119 15.93 -8.06 -12.07
N LYS A 120 15.45 -7.00 -12.72
CA LYS A 120 16.24 -5.78 -12.96
C LYS A 120 16.03 -4.75 -11.84
N SER A 121 14.78 -4.56 -11.42
CA SER A 121 14.41 -3.45 -10.54
C SER A 121 14.73 -3.74 -9.09
N VAL A 122 14.52 -4.98 -8.63
CA VAL A 122 14.77 -5.33 -7.23
C VAL A 122 16.25 -5.19 -6.86
N PRO A 123 17.22 -5.79 -7.60
CA PRO A 123 18.63 -5.63 -7.27
C PRO A 123 19.10 -4.18 -7.31
N ALA A 124 18.70 -3.42 -8.34
CA ALA A 124 19.04 -2.00 -8.45
C ALA A 124 18.51 -1.19 -7.26
N ASN A 125 17.26 -1.42 -6.85
CA ASN A 125 16.65 -0.67 -5.74
C ASN A 125 17.28 -1.01 -4.38
N LEU A 126 17.77 -2.24 -4.18
CA LEU A 126 18.45 -2.64 -2.94
C LEU A 126 19.78 -1.87 -2.72
N VAL A 127 20.38 -1.36 -3.79
CA VAL A 127 21.57 -0.51 -3.75
C VAL A 127 21.25 0.95 -4.07
N CYS A 128 20.03 1.40 -3.76
CA CYS A 128 19.57 2.78 -3.97
C CYS A 128 19.65 3.28 -5.43
N GLY A 129 19.49 2.38 -6.40
CA GLY A 129 19.51 2.70 -7.83
C GLY A 129 20.91 2.95 -8.39
N LEU A 130 21.97 2.73 -7.61
CA LEU A 130 23.33 2.74 -8.11
C LEU A 130 23.52 1.59 -9.09
N GLN A 131 23.96 1.91 -10.30
CA GLN A 131 24.33 0.95 -11.33
C GLN A 131 25.78 1.26 -11.69
N ASP A 132 26.62 0.22 -11.74
CA ASP A 132 28.00 0.33 -12.26
C ASP A 132 28.01 0.75 -13.74
#